data_AF-A8XHP4-F1
#
_entry.id   AF-A8XHP4-F1
#
_cell.length_a   1.000
_cell.length_b   1.000
_cell.length_c   1.000
_cell.angle_alpha   90.00
_cell.angle_beta   90.00
_cell.angle_gamma   90.00
#
_symmetry.space_group_name_H-M   'P 1'
#
loop_
_entity.id
_entity.type
_entity.pdbx_description
1 polymer ?
#
loop_
_entity_poly.entity_id
_entity_poly.type
_entity_poly.pdbx_seq_one_letter_code
_entity_poly.pdbx_strand_id
1 'polypeptide(L)'
;MNKPNLSSRTAKNQQKSQEESKNQFSSTEFYDKMQKISEKLGKRQFRTKKIISESQNLRISESQNLRISESQNLRISESQNLRISESQNLSFSESQNLRISKSQNLRISESQNLRNSESQNLRISESQNLRISESQFLRISESQNLRISESQNLRISESQNLRISESQNLRISESQNLRISESQNLRISESLNL
;
A
#
# COMPACT_ATOMS: atom_id res chain seq x y z
N MET A 1 -3.11 -10.15 64.25
CA MET A 1 -3.68 -10.27 62.89
C MET A 1 -3.26 -9.04 62.08
N ASN A 2 -2.19 -9.14 61.29
CA ASN A 2 -1.75 -8.02 60.43
C ASN A 2 -2.38 -8.17 59.04
N LYS A 3 -3.35 -7.30 58.71
CA LYS A 3 -3.89 -7.19 57.35
C LYS A 3 -2.82 -6.57 56.43
N PRO A 4 -2.48 -7.17 55.29
CA PRO A 4 -1.54 -6.56 54.37
C PRO A 4 -2.13 -5.27 53.78
N ASN A 5 -1.35 -4.20 53.88
CA ASN A 5 -1.68 -2.83 53.51
C ASN A 5 -1.98 -2.72 52.00
N LEU A 6 -3.25 -2.43 51.64
CA LEU A 6 -3.72 -2.33 50.25
C LEU A 6 -2.90 -1.35 49.41
N SER A 7 -2.34 -0.30 50.02
CA SER A 7 -1.50 0.71 49.35
C SER A 7 -0.23 0.12 48.71
N SER A 8 0.33 -0.95 49.29
CA SER A 8 1.53 -1.61 48.76
C SER A 8 1.27 -2.46 47.50
N ARG A 9 0.04 -2.95 47.31
CA ARG A 9 -0.35 -3.74 46.14
C ARG A 9 -0.66 -2.85 44.94
N THR A 10 -1.28 -1.69 45.15
CA THR A 10 -1.54 -0.71 44.09
C THR A 10 -0.26 -0.11 43.53
N ALA A 11 0.71 0.22 44.38
CA ALA A 11 2.01 0.75 43.92
C ALA A 11 2.82 -0.27 43.09
N LYS A 12 2.84 -1.55 43.51
CA LYS A 12 3.51 -2.62 42.75
C LYS A 12 2.84 -2.90 41.40
N ASN A 13 1.50 -2.84 41.34
CA ASN A 13 0.79 -3.04 40.09
C ASN A 13 0.98 -1.87 39.11
N GLN A 14 1.05 -0.63 39.62
CA GLN A 14 1.35 0.54 38.78
C GLN A 14 2.78 0.53 38.25
N GLN A 15 3.77 0.14 39.06
CA GLN A 15 5.15 -0.03 38.60
C GLN A 15 5.27 -1.16 37.56
N LYS A 16 4.59 -2.29 37.79
CA LYS A 16 4.59 -3.40 36.82
C LYS A 16 3.92 -3.00 35.50
N SER A 17 2.83 -2.24 35.53
CA SER A 17 2.21 -1.69 34.30
C SER A 17 3.07 -0.65 33.59
N GLN A 18 3.91 0.10 34.33
CA GLN A 18 4.86 1.06 33.76
C GLN A 18 6.14 0.39 33.21
N GLU A 19 6.54 -0.76 33.75
CA GLU A 19 7.62 -1.58 33.19
C GLU A 19 7.14 -2.40 31.99
N GLU A 20 5.91 -2.91 32.01
CA GLU A 20 5.29 -3.58 30.86
C GLU A 20 5.05 -2.60 29.69
N SER A 21 4.75 -1.33 29.95
CA SER A 21 4.68 -0.29 28.90
C SER A 21 6.04 0.15 28.38
N LYS A 22 7.11 0.10 29.20
CA LYS A 22 8.49 0.37 28.77
C LYS A 22 9.15 -0.78 28.00
N ASN A 23 8.62 -2.00 28.13
CA ASN A 23 9.08 -3.18 27.38
C ASN A 23 8.30 -3.46 26.10
N GLN A 24 7.34 -2.63 25.72
CA GLN A 24 6.89 -2.56 24.33
C GLN A 24 7.95 -1.86 23.49
N PHE A 25 9.04 -2.58 23.16
CA PHE A 25 9.82 -2.24 21.99
C PHE A 25 8.85 -2.13 20.82
N SER A 26 8.67 -0.93 20.25
CA SER A 26 7.80 -0.82 19.09
C SER A 26 8.36 -1.77 18.02
N SER A 27 7.48 -2.54 17.38
CA SER A 27 7.88 -3.48 16.33
C SER A 27 8.81 -2.80 15.31
N THR A 28 8.59 -1.52 15.04
CA THR A 28 9.44 -0.57 14.29
C THR A 28 10.89 -0.49 14.78
N GLU A 29 11.14 -0.20 16.06
CA GLU A 29 12.50 -0.06 16.59
C GLU A 29 13.27 -1.38 16.57
N PHE A 30 12.57 -2.47 16.84
CA PHE A 30 13.12 -3.81 16.69
C PHE A 30 13.49 -4.08 15.22
N TYR A 31 12.62 -3.72 14.27
CA TYR A 31 12.87 -3.93 12.85
C TYR A 31 14.02 -3.07 12.31
N ASP A 32 14.09 -1.78 12.65
CA ASP A 32 15.17 -0.89 12.23
C ASP A 32 16.52 -1.39 12.76
N LYS A 33 16.53 -1.92 13.99
CA LYS A 33 17.72 -2.54 14.59
C LYS A 33 18.11 -3.82 13.88
N MET A 34 17.16 -4.70 13.58
CA MET A 34 17.41 -5.96 12.87
C MET A 34 17.82 -5.76 11.41
N GLN A 35 17.28 -4.75 10.73
CA GLN A 35 17.67 -4.41 9.35
C GLN A 35 19.13 -3.95 9.30
N LYS A 36 19.52 -3.02 10.18
CA LYS A 36 20.92 -2.58 10.33
C LYS A 36 21.87 -3.73 10.66
N ILE A 37 21.42 -4.69 11.47
CA ILE A 37 22.21 -5.90 11.78
C ILE A 37 22.37 -6.78 10.53
N SER A 38 21.31 -6.97 9.74
CA SER A 38 21.34 -7.79 8.53
C SER A 38 22.22 -7.19 7.42
N GLU A 39 22.20 -5.86 7.27
CA GLU A 39 23.06 -5.12 6.35
C GLU A 39 24.54 -5.24 6.74
N LYS A 40 24.83 -5.18 8.06
CA LYS A 40 26.18 -5.37 8.60
C LYS A 40 26.71 -6.80 8.46
N LEU A 41 25.84 -7.80 8.44
CA LEU A 41 26.23 -9.22 8.43
C LEU A 41 26.44 -9.82 7.04
N GLY A 42 26.40 -9.02 5.96
CA GLY A 42 26.84 -9.47 4.64
C GLY A 42 26.11 -10.72 4.13
N LYS A 43 24.84 -10.56 3.72
CA LYS A 43 24.07 -11.48 2.86
C LYS A 43 24.06 -12.95 3.31
N ARG A 44 23.19 -13.26 4.28
CA ARG A 44 22.32 -14.44 4.18
C ARG A 44 20.90 -13.94 3.99
N GLN A 45 20.35 -14.11 2.78
CA GLN A 45 18.92 -13.90 2.50
C GLN A 45 18.13 -14.91 3.34
N PHE A 46 17.86 -14.57 4.59
CA PHE A 46 16.77 -15.18 5.32
C PHE A 46 15.51 -14.79 4.56
N ARG A 47 15.01 -15.71 3.73
CA ARG A 47 13.68 -15.65 3.11
C ARG A 47 12.63 -15.84 4.21
N THR A 48 12.65 -14.98 5.22
CA THR A 48 11.61 -14.92 6.23
C THR A 48 10.49 -14.09 5.67
N LYS A 49 9.34 -14.73 5.50
CA LYS A 49 8.07 -14.05 5.24
C LYS A 49 7.81 -13.14 6.43
N LYS A 50 7.97 -11.83 6.23
CA LYS A 50 7.81 -10.84 7.29
C LYS A 50 6.33 -10.47 7.39
N ILE A 51 5.78 -10.54 8.59
CA ILE A 51 4.39 -10.19 8.89
C ILE A 51 4.42 -9.06 9.90
N ILE A 52 3.74 -7.95 9.57
CA ILE A 52 3.49 -6.84 10.46
C ILE A 52 1.98 -6.80 10.68
N SER A 53 1.55 -6.96 11.92
CA SER A 53 0.14 -6.85 12.26
C SER A 53 -0.33 -5.40 12.10
N GLU A 54 0.33 -4.48 12.79
CA GLU A 54 -0.07 -3.08 12.85
C GLU A 54 1.15 -2.17 12.94
N SER A 55 1.06 -0.97 12.36
CA SER A 55 2.07 0.07 12.48
C SER A 55 1.47 1.46 12.31
N GLN A 56 1.96 2.43 13.09
CA GLN A 56 1.56 3.83 12.89
C GLN A 56 2.43 4.51 11.82
N ASN A 57 3.75 4.39 11.93
CA ASN A 57 4.69 4.99 10.98
C ASN A 57 5.75 3.96 10.63
N LEU A 58 5.73 3.45 9.41
CA LEU A 58 6.67 2.44 8.96
C LEU A 58 7.40 2.91 7.72
N ARG A 59 8.73 2.81 7.76
CA ARG A 59 9.61 3.08 6.62
C ARG A 59 10.43 1.83 6.34
N ILE A 60 10.43 1.39 5.09
CA ILE A 60 11.20 0.23 4.66
C ILE A 60 11.98 0.64 3.41
N SER A 61 13.29 0.47 3.45
CA SER A 61 14.14 0.67 2.27
C SER A 61 13.87 -0.42 1.24
N GLU A 62 13.98 -1.69 1.63
CA GLU A 62 13.84 -2.83 0.73
C GLU A 62 13.12 -4.00 1.42
N SER A 63 12.28 -4.71 0.68
CA SER A 63 11.70 -5.98 1.17
C SER A 63 11.36 -6.97 0.04
N GLN A 64 11.56 -8.27 0.29
CA GLN A 64 11.24 -9.30 -0.72
C GLN A 64 9.86 -9.94 -0.54
N ASN A 65 9.45 -10.23 0.71
CA ASN A 65 8.22 -10.97 1.02
C ASN A 65 7.57 -10.41 2.28
N LEU A 66 6.84 -9.31 2.13
CA LEU A 66 6.25 -8.58 3.24
C LEU A 66 4.72 -8.68 3.22
N ARG A 67 4.15 -8.93 4.39
CA ARG A 67 2.71 -8.81 4.65
C ARG A 67 2.48 -7.80 5.75
N ILE A 68 1.57 -6.88 5.53
CA ILE A 68 1.14 -5.89 6.50
C ILE A 68 -0.37 -6.01 6.62
N SER A 69 -0.88 -6.19 7.83
CA SER A 69 -2.33 -6.21 8.02
C SER A 69 -2.84 -4.77 8.01
N GLU A 70 -2.29 -3.91 8.87
CA GLU A 70 -2.72 -2.52 8.99
C GLU A 70 -1.54 -1.54 9.09
N SER A 71 -1.66 -0.37 8.45
CA SER A 71 -0.72 0.72 8.62
C SER A 71 -1.35 2.10 8.46
N GLN A 72 -1.07 3.02 9.38
CA GLN A 72 -1.50 4.41 9.23
C GLN A 72 -0.66 5.12 8.16
N ASN A 73 0.67 5.17 8.32
CA ASN A 73 1.58 5.74 7.32
C ASN A 73 2.68 4.75 6.98
N LEU A 74 2.72 4.33 5.72
CA LEU A 74 3.73 3.42 5.22
C LEU A 74 4.44 4.00 3.99
N ARG A 75 5.77 4.00 4.06
CA ARG A 75 6.65 4.33 2.94
C ARG A 75 7.58 3.16 2.67
N ILE A 76 7.61 2.72 1.42
CA ILE A 76 8.52 1.65 0.98
C ILE A 76 9.25 2.14 -0.26
N SER A 77 10.58 2.11 -0.25
CA SER A 77 11.34 2.45 -1.46
C SER A 77 11.22 1.33 -2.47
N GLU A 78 11.58 0.10 -2.11
CA GLU A 78 11.58 -1.04 -3.03
C GLU A 78 10.92 -2.27 -2.42
N SER A 79 10.11 -2.98 -3.21
CA SER A 79 9.57 -4.29 -2.80
C SER A 79 9.35 -5.28 -3.94
N GLN A 80 9.60 -6.57 -3.68
CA GLN A 80 9.33 -7.62 -4.66
C GLN A 80 7.92 -8.23 -4.53
N ASN A 81 7.54 -8.67 -3.33
CA ASN A 81 6.22 -9.23 -3.06
C ASN A 81 5.63 -8.61 -1.79
N LEU A 82 4.66 -7.73 -1.99
CA LEU A 82 4.01 -7.02 -0.90
C LEU A 82 2.51 -7.28 -0.90
N ARG A 83 1.98 -7.60 0.28
CA ARG A 83 0.54 -7.64 0.54
C ARG A 83 0.20 -6.72 1.69
N ILE A 84 -0.76 -5.83 1.47
CA ILE A 84 -1.29 -4.93 2.49
C ILE A 84 -2.79 -5.15 2.54
N SER A 85 -3.32 -5.39 3.74
CA SER A 85 -4.77 -5.51 3.89
C SER A 85 -5.38 -4.11 3.94
N GLU A 86 -4.93 -3.26 4.86
CA GLU A 86 -5.47 -1.90 5.00
C GLU A 86 -4.37 -0.87 5.27
N SER A 87 -4.55 0.33 4.71
CA SER A 87 -3.72 1.47 5.07
C SER A 87 -4.40 2.82 4.87
N GLN A 88 -4.07 3.82 5.67
CA GLN A 88 -4.48 5.19 5.39
C GLN A 88 -3.59 5.84 4.32
N ASN A 89 -2.29 5.92 4.54
CA ASN A 89 -1.35 6.58 3.62
C ASN A 89 -0.22 5.65 3.18
N LEU A 90 -0.16 5.39 1.88
CA LEU A 90 0.83 4.55 1.22
C LEU A 90 1.63 5.32 0.19
N SER A 91 2.95 5.16 0.24
CA SER A 91 3.87 5.65 -0.78
C SER A 91 4.89 4.59 -1.16
N PHE A 92 4.99 4.31 -2.44
CA PHE A 92 5.94 3.37 -3.04
C PHE A 92 6.77 4.06 -4.11
N SER A 93 8.09 3.86 -4.08
CA SER A 93 8.92 4.22 -5.23
C SER A 93 8.82 3.11 -6.28
N GLU A 94 9.19 1.88 -5.94
CA GLU A 94 9.17 0.76 -6.87
C GLU A 94 8.56 -0.51 -6.24
N SER A 95 7.76 -1.23 -7.02
CA SER A 95 7.26 -2.55 -6.63
C SER A 95 7.12 -3.53 -7.80
N GLN A 96 7.49 -4.79 -7.57
CA GLN A 96 7.32 -5.84 -8.58
C GLN A 96 5.91 -6.46 -8.52
N ASN A 97 5.49 -6.93 -7.34
CA ASN A 97 4.17 -7.50 -7.11
C ASN A 97 3.52 -6.89 -5.88
N LEU A 98 2.57 -5.99 -6.10
CA LEU A 98 1.84 -5.28 -5.05
C LEU A 98 0.37 -5.73 -5.03
N ARG A 99 -0.10 -6.16 -3.86
CA ARG A 99 -1.52 -6.42 -3.60
C ARG A 99 -1.99 -5.59 -2.42
N ILE A 100 -3.02 -4.78 -2.64
CA ILE A 100 -3.60 -3.91 -1.63
C ILE A 100 -5.10 -4.19 -1.60
N SER A 101 -5.64 -4.55 -0.44
CA SER A 101 -7.09 -4.71 -0.31
C SER A 101 -7.74 -3.35 -0.20
N LYS A 102 -7.34 -2.52 0.77
CA LYS A 102 -7.91 -1.18 0.98
C LYS A 102 -6.85 -0.13 1.24
N SER A 103 -7.04 1.06 0.68
CA SER A 103 -6.21 2.22 1.02
C SER A 103 -6.97 3.55 0.89
N GLN A 104 -6.79 4.49 1.82
CA GLN A 104 -7.35 5.84 1.61
C GLN A 104 -6.54 6.62 0.58
N ASN A 105 -5.23 6.73 0.77
CA ASN A 105 -4.33 7.45 -0.14
C ASN A 105 -3.18 6.53 -0.54
N LEU A 106 -3.06 6.25 -1.84
CA LEU A 106 -1.99 5.43 -2.39
C LEU A 106 -1.27 6.18 -3.51
N ARG A 107 0.05 6.28 -3.36
CA ARG A 107 0.96 6.81 -4.37
C ARG A 107 2.00 5.76 -4.73
N ILE A 108 2.15 5.51 -6.01
CA ILE A 108 3.13 4.57 -6.57
C ILE A 108 3.85 5.29 -7.70
N SER A 109 5.17 5.38 -7.65
CA SER A 109 5.93 5.86 -8.80
C SER A 109 5.94 4.77 -9.86
N GLU A 110 6.45 3.58 -9.54
CA GLU A 110 6.57 2.48 -10.50
C GLU A 110 6.04 1.16 -9.93
N SER A 111 5.31 0.41 -10.78
CA SER A 111 4.93 -0.95 -10.44
C SER A 111 4.84 -1.89 -11.64
N GLN A 112 5.43 -3.08 -11.53
CA GLN A 112 5.29 -4.10 -12.58
C GLN A 112 3.88 -4.73 -12.57
N ASN A 113 3.42 -5.15 -11.39
CA ASN A 113 2.10 -5.74 -11.20
C ASN A 113 1.42 -5.17 -9.95
N LEU A 114 0.33 -4.43 -10.14
CA LEU A 114 -0.54 -3.96 -9.07
C LEU A 114 -1.91 -4.62 -9.12
N ARG A 115 -2.37 -5.07 -7.96
CA ARG A 115 -3.79 -5.35 -7.71
C ARG A 115 -4.25 -4.50 -6.54
N ASN A 116 -5.19 -3.60 -6.81
CA ASN A 116 -5.86 -2.81 -5.79
C ASN A 116 -7.35 -3.16 -5.79
N SER A 117 -7.90 -3.49 -4.62
CA SER A 117 -9.34 -3.79 -4.53
C SER A 117 -10.13 -2.50 -4.36
N GLU A 118 -9.77 -1.68 -3.37
CA GLU A 118 -10.49 -0.44 -3.07
C GLU A 118 -9.51 0.69 -2.70
N SER A 119 -9.74 1.88 -3.27
CA SER A 119 -9.03 3.08 -2.85
C SER A 119 -9.83 4.37 -2.99
N GLN A 120 -9.68 5.31 -2.03
CA GLN A 120 -10.27 6.64 -2.21
C GLN A 120 -9.45 7.46 -3.21
N ASN A 121 -8.15 7.60 -2.99
CA ASN A 121 -7.24 8.34 -3.87
C ASN A 121 -6.08 7.45 -4.30
N LEU A 122 -5.97 7.21 -5.61
CA LEU A 122 -4.90 6.44 -6.20
C LEU A 122 -4.17 7.26 -7.27
N ARG A 123 -2.85 7.39 -7.09
CA ARG A 123 -1.95 7.99 -8.08
C ARG A 123 -0.84 7.02 -8.44
N ILE A 124 -0.71 6.75 -9.73
CA ILE A 124 0.31 5.87 -10.28
C ILE A 124 1.01 6.64 -11.39
N SER A 125 2.34 6.76 -11.32
CA SER A 125 3.08 7.35 -12.45
C SER A 125 3.18 6.31 -13.57
N GLU A 126 3.77 5.15 -13.30
CA GLU A 126 4.03 4.14 -14.33
C GLU A 126 3.66 2.73 -13.86
N SER A 127 3.12 1.93 -14.79
CA SER A 127 2.94 0.50 -14.55
C SER A 127 2.86 -0.35 -15.80
N GLN A 128 3.30 -1.61 -15.70
CA GLN A 128 3.04 -2.58 -16.76
C GLN A 128 1.63 -3.19 -16.67
N ASN A 129 1.22 -3.66 -15.48
CA ASN A 129 -0.04 -4.37 -15.30
C ASN A 129 -0.81 -3.87 -14.08
N LEU A 130 -1.91 -3.17 -14.33
CA LEU A 130 -2.81 -2.62 -13.32
C LEU A 130 -4.16 -3.32 -13.34
N ARG A 131 -4.60 -3.77 -12.17
CA ARG A 131 -5.98 -4.19 -11.92
C ARG A 131 -6.53 -3.46 -10.71
N ILE A 132 -7.56 -2.66 -10.94
CA ILE A 132 -8.20 -1.84 -9.91
C ILE A 132 -9.69 -2.21 -9.92
N SER A 133 -10.22 -2.62 -8.77
CA SER A 133 -11.64 -2.97 -8.70
C SER A 133 -12.46 -1.70 -8.50
N GLU A 134 -12.13 -0.88 -7.50
CA GLU A 134 -12.85 0.35 -7.21
C GLU A 134 -11.92 1.50 -6.84
N SER A 135 -12.21 2.70 -7.36
CA SER A 135 -11.58 3.93 -6.89
C SER A 135 -12.49 5.16 -6.96
N GLN A 136 -12.43 6.05 -5.97
CA GLN A 136 -13.11 7.35 -6.07
C GLN A 136 -12.35 8.32 -7.00
N PHE A 137 -11.03 8.41 -6.82
CA PHE A 137 -10.17 9.29 -7.60
C PHE A 137 -8.92 8.54 -8.06
N LEU A 138 -8.87 8.26 -9.36
CA LEU A 138 -7.77 7.55 -9.98
C LEU A 138 -7.06 8.43 -11.00
N ARG A 139 -5.73 8.56 -10.83
CA ARG A 139 -4.83 9.20 -11.79
C ARG A 139 -3.70 8.27 -12.17
N ILE A 140 -3.55 8.03 -13.47
CA ILE A 140 -2.50 7.18 -14.02
C ILE A 140 -1.81 7.98 -15.12
N SER A 141 -0.49 8.14 -15.04
CA SER A 141 0.25 8.79 -16.13
C SER A 141 0.44 7.81 -17.27
N GLU A 142 1.04 6.64 -17.02
CA GLU A 142 1.31 5.65 -18.06
C GLU A 142 0.97 4.23 -17.58
N SER A 143 0.36 3.43 -18.46
CA SER A 143 0.18 2.00 -18.22
C SER A 143 0.13 1.17 -19.49
N GLN A 144 0.87 0.06 -19.54
CA GLN A 144 0.76 -0.89 -20.67
C GLN A 144 -0.59 -1.62 -20.67
N ASN A 145 -0.97 -2.22 -19.55
CA ASN A 145 -2.24 -2.98 -19.43
C ASN A 145 -3.03 -2.53 -18.20
N LEU A 146 -4.15 -1.87 -18.44
CA LEU A 146 -5.00 -1.32 -17.39
C LEU A 146 -6.41 -1.93 -17.45
N ARG A 147 -6.84 -2.49 -16.31
CA ARG A 147 -8.21 -2.95 -16.10
C ARG A 147 -8.81 -2.29 -14.88
N ILE A 148 -9.94 -1.62 -15.08
CA ILE A 148 -10.68 -0.91 -14.03
C ILE A 148 -12.11 -1.42 -14.06
N SER A 149 -12.62 -1.90 -12.92
CA SER A 149 -14.04 -2.24 -12.84
C SER A 149 -14.88 -0.99 -12.66
N GLU A 150 -14.64 -0.20 -11.60
CA GLU A 150 -15.42 1.00 -11.31
C GLU A 150 -14.51 2.17 -10.89
N SER A 151 -14.84 3.38 -11.37
CA SER A 151 -14.22 4.60 -10.87
C SER A 151 -15.13 5.83 -10.97
N GLN A 152 -15.23 6.61 -9.90
CA GLN A 152 -16.01 7.86 -9.91
C GLN A 152 -15.31 8.93 -10.78
N ASN A 153 -14.00 9.14 -10.58
CA ASN A 153 -13.22 10.10 -11.36
C ASN A 153 -11.91 9.48 -11.84
N LEU A 154 -11.79 9.26 -13.15
CA LEU A 154 -10.66 8.62 -13.78
C LEU A 154 -9.96 9.57 -14.75
N ARG A 155 -8.64 9.72 -14.57
CA ARG A 155 -7.76 10.41 -15.51
C ARG A 155 -6.58 9.52 -15.89
N ILE A 156 -6.42 9.30 -17.18
CA ILE A 156 -5.34 8.49 -17.76
C ILE A 156 -4.66 9.34 -18.81
N SER A 157 -3.34 9.55 -18.70
CA SER A 157 -2.61 10.24 -19.75
C SER A 157 -2.36 9.30 -20.93
N GLU A 158 -1.73 8.14 -20.70
CA GLU A 158 -1.41 7.20 -21.76
C GLU A 158 -1.68 5.75 -21.34
N SER A 159 -2.25 4.96 -22.26
CA SER A 159 -2.30 3.51 -22.08
C SER A 159 -2.34 2.71 -23.38
N GLN A 160 -1.52 1.65 -23.47
CA GLN A 160 -1.57 0.75 -24.63
C GLN A 160 -2.88 -0.06 -24.67
N ASN A 161 -3.24 -0.73 -23.57
CA ASN A 161 -4.47 -1.53 -23.48
C ASN A 161 -5.30 -1.13 -22.27
N LEU A 162 -6.43 -0.48 -22.52
CA LEU A 162 -7.31 0.04 -21.50
C LEU A 162 -8.69 -0.64 -21.56
N ARG A 163 -9.11 -1.21 -20.43
CA ARG A 163 -10.46 -1.73 -20.23
C ARG A 163 -11.10 -1.13 -18.98
N ILE A 164 -12.25 -0.51 -19.17
CA ILE A 164 -13.03 0.13 -18.11
C ILE A 164 -14.45 -0.44 -18.17
N SER A 165 -14.97 -0.93 -17.04
CA SER A 165 -16.36 -1.40 -16.99
C SER A 165 -17.28 -0.22 -16.77
N GLU A 166 -17.08 0.56 -15.70
CA GLU A 166 -17.91 1.71 -15.36
C GLU A 166 -17.09 2.91 -14.90
N SER A 167 -17.49 4.11 -15.33
CA SER A 167 -17.00 5.36 -14.73
C SER A 167 -18.01 6.50 -14.78
N GLN A 168 -18.06 7.34 -13.75
CA GLN A 168 -18.86 8.58 -13.86
C GLN A 168 -18.16 9.64 -14.70
N ASN A 169 -16.88 9.92 -14.41
CA ASN A 169 -16.09 10.94 -15.12
C ASN A 169 -14.78 10.35 -15.62
N LEU A 170 -14.68 10.16 -16.94
CA LEU A 170 -13.53 9.57 -17.60
C LEU A 170 -12.84 10.56 -18.52
N ARG A 171 -11.54 10.76 -18.31
CA ARG A 171 -10.64 11.50 -19.22
C ARG A 171 -9.45 10.66 -19.61
N ILE A 172 -9.25 10.49 -20.91
CA ILE A 172 -8.13 9.75 -21.50
C ILE A 172 -7.46 10.67 -22.51
N SER A 173 -6.15 10.91 -22.37
CA SER A 173 -5.43 11.67 -23.41
C SER A 173 -5.11 10.77 -24.59
N GLU A 174 -4.46 9.63 -24.36
CA GLU A 174 -4.05 8.71 -25.42
C GLU A 174 -4.31 7.25 -25.04
N SER A 175 -4.85 6.46 -25.99
CA SER A 175 -4.84 5.01 -25.87
C SER A 175 -4.76 4.27 -27.20
N GLN A 176 -4.00 3.17 -27.26
CA GLN A 176 -3.94 2.36 -28.49
C GLN A 176 -5.16 1.46 -28.64
N ASN A 177 -5.53 0.71 -27.60
CA ASN A 177 -6.69 -0.17 -27.57
C ASN A 177 -7.57 0.17 -26.37
N LEU A 178 -8.76 0.70 -26.62
CA LEU A 178 -9.67 1.19 -25.60
C LEU A 178 -11.01 0.46 -25.63
N ARG A 179 -11.44 -0.08 -24.47
CA ARG A 179 -12.79 -0.61 -24.29
C ARG A 179 -13.43 -0.02 -23.04
N ILE A 180 -14.59 0.60 -23.20
CA ILE A 180 -15.38 1.19 -22.12
C ILE A 180 -16.80 0.62 -22.23
N SER A 181 -17.34 0.06 -21.15
CA SER A 181 -18.72 -0.46 -21.18
C SER A 181 -19.73 0.63 -20.84
N GLU A 182 -19.49 1.39 -19.77
CA GLU A 182 -20.36 2.51 -19.37
C GLU A 182 -19.53 3.71 -18.90
N SER A 183 -19.95 4.91 -19.34
CA SER A 183 -19.43 6.17 -18.84
C SER A 183 -20.48 7.27 -18.90
N GLN A 184 -20.69 8.01 -17.81
CA GLN A 184 -21.61 9.16 -17.84
C GLN A 184 -21.00 10.36 -18.57
N ASN A 185 -19.76 10.73 -18.22
CA ASN A 185 -19.02 11.82 -18.86
C ASN A 185 -17.69 11.29 -19.41
N LEU A 186 -17.60 11.18 -20.74
CA LEU A 186 -16.43 10.66 -21.43
C LEU A 186 -15.71 11.75 -22.23
N ARG A 187 -14.38 11.87 -22.06
CA ARG A 187 -13.51 12.67 -22.93
C ARG A 187 -12.28 11.85 -23.32
N ILE A 188 -12.07 11.68 -24.62
CA ILE A 188 -10.91 11.00 -25.20
C ILE A 188 -10.29 11.97 -26.20
N SER A 189 -8.99 12.26 -26.08
CA SER A 189 -8.31 13.13 -27.06
C SER A 189 -7.84 12.32 -28.27
N GLU A 190 -7.18 11.18 -28.06
CA GLU A 190 -6.69 10.31 -29.11
C GLU A 190 -6.90 8.82 -28.76
N SER A 191 -7.41 8.07 -29.73
CA SER A 191 -7.51 6.62 -29.64
C SER A 191 -7.34 5.96 -31.00
N LEU A 192 -6.44 4.97 -31.11
CA LEU A 192 -6.18 4.27 -32.37
C LEU A 192 -7.23 3.20 -32.67
N ASN A 193 -7.66 2.44 -31.65
CA ASN A 193 -8.67 1.39 -31.78
C ASN A 193 -9.68 1.46 -30.62
N LEU A 194 -10.95 1.69 -30.96
CA LEU A 194 -12.13 1.65 -30.07
C LEU A 194 -12.91 0.34 -30.26
#